data_AF-A0A537ETW3-F1
#
_entry.id   AF-A0A537ETW3-F1
#
_cell.length_a   1.000
_cell.length_b   1.000
_cell.length_c   1.000
_cell.angle_alpha   90.00
_cell.angle_beta   90.00
_cell.angle_gamma   90.00
#
_symmetry.space_group_name_H-M   'P 1'
#
loop_
_entity.id
_entity.type
_entity.pdbx_description
1 polymer ?
#
loop_
_entity_poly.entity_id
_entity_poly.type
_entity_poly.pdbx_seq_one_letter_code
_entity_poly.pdbx_strand_id
1 'polypeptide(L)'
;MHLQTQSPTKQARVLRLETIQEFGDVAATMGPIAGVVQAIKNQVQGVIPQVGYELGEISDALNGVVMEVGEATGQSYDFEASGTEAQKILSEANTVADTRMREKFPELPSPALAYERPAESTVPR
;
A
#
# COMPACT_ATOMS: atom_id res chain seq x y z
N MET A 1 37.05 12.25 -34.31
CA MET A 1 36.60 12.77 -33.01
C MET A 1 35.14 12.39 -32.80
N HIS A 2 34.84 11.19 -32.29
CA HIS A 2 33.49 10.80 -31.88
C HIS A 2 33.59 9.73 -30.79
N LEU A 3 32.78 9.88 -29.73
CA LEU A 3 32.52 8.94 -28.63
C LEU A 3 33.55 8.89 -27.48
N GLN A 4 33.50 9.88 -26.58
CA GLN A 4 33.92 9.70 -25.17
C GLN A 4 32.81 10.09 -24.16
N THR A 5 31.58 10.40 -24.62
CA THR A 5 30.54 11.02 -23.78
C THR A 5 29.52 10.03 -23.19
N GLN A 6 29.92 8.80 -22.83
CA GLN A 6 28.97 7.77 -22.33
C GLN A 6 29.28 7.20 -20.93
N SER A 7 30.24 7.76 -20.19
CA SER A 7 30.59 7.29 -18.85
C SER A 7 29.57 7.59 -17.72
N PRO A 8 28.81 8.71 -17.68
CA PRO A 8 28.07 9.07 -16.46
C PRO A 8 26.81 8.21 -16.23
N THR A 9 26.15 7.73 -17.30
CA THR A 9 24.87 7.01 -17.18
C THR A 9 25.01 5.53 -16.82
N LYS A 10 26.18 4.92 -17.07
CA LYS A 10 26.45 3.54 -16.66
C LYS A 10 26.75 3.45 -15.16
N GLN A 11 27.54 4.38 -14.65
CA GLN A 11 27.90 4.44 -13.21
C GLN A 11 26.65 4.68 -12.35
N ALA A 12 25.76 5.59 -12.76
CA ALA A 12 24.51 5.85 -12.02
C ALA A 12 23.59 4.61 -11.90
N ARG A 13 23.56 3.72 -12.90
CA ARG A 13 22.79 2.47 -12.83
C ARG A 13 23.42 1.43 -11.90
N VAL A 14 24.76 1.33 -11.91
CA VAL A 14 25.48 0.39 -11.04
C VAL A 14 25.27 0.75 -9.58
N LEU A 15 25.39 2.03 -9.20
CA LEU A 15 25.14 2.46 -7.81
C LEU A 15 23.72 2.11 -7.34
N ARG A 16 22.70 2.31 -8.18
CA ARG A 16 21.32 1.96 -7.78
C ARG A 16 21.11 0.45 -7.64
N LEU A 17 21.73 -0.36 -8.49
CA LEU A 17 21.61 -1.82 -8.41
C LEU A 17 22.34 -2.37 -7.18
N GLU A 18 23.50 -1.81 -6.82
CA GLU A 18 24.23 -2.15 -5.60
C GLU A 18 23.38 -1.84 -4.36
N THR A 19 22.77 -0.66 -4.30
CA THR A 19 21.85 -0.29 -3.21
C THR A 19 20.60 -1.19 -3.18
N ILE A 20 19.99 -1.51 -4.32
CA ILE A 20 18.84 -2.44 -4.38
C ILE A 20 19.23 -3.84 -3.88
N GLN A 21 20.44 -4.30 -4.19
CA GLN A 21 20.94 -5.59 -3.75
C GLN A 21 21.19 -5.61 -2.23
N GLU A 22 21.88 -4.61 -1.69
CA GLU A 22 22.13 -4.50 -0.24
C GLU A 22 20.83 -4.45 0.57
N PHE A 23 19.87 -3.62 0.12
CA PHE A 23 18.56 -3.52 0.76
C PHE A 23 17.70 -4.78 0.56
N GLY A 24 17.78 -5.43 -0.60
CA GLY A 24 17.12 -6.70 -0.87
C GLY A 24 17.59 -7.82 0.05
N ASP A 25 18.89 -7.90 0.33
CA ASP A 25 19.47 -8.87 1.27
C ASP A 25 19.00 -8.62 2.72
N VAL A 26 18.88 -7.35 3.12
CA VAL A 26 18.29 -6.96 4.41
C VAL A 26 16.81 -7.34 4.49
N ALA A 27 16.01 -7.06 3.46
CA ALA A 27 14.61 -7.46 3.42
C ALA A 27 14.43 -8.98 3.50
N ALA A 28 15.24 -9.74 2.75
CA ALA A 28 15.21 -11.20 2.72
C ALA A 28 15.55 -11.82 4.08
N THR A 29 16.38 -11.16 4.89
CA THR A 29 16.72 -11.61 6.25
C THR A 29 15.72 -11.13 7.31
N MET A 30 15.17 -9.93 7.17
CA MET A 30 14.22 -9.37 8.14
C MET A 30 12.81 -9.97 8.05
N GLY A 31 12.34 -10.33 6.86
CA GLY A 31 11.00 -10.90 6.67
C GLY A 31 10.71 -12.14 7.54
N PRO A 32 11.58 -13.17 7.53
CA PRO A 32 11.42 -14.34 8.39
C PRO A 32 11.43 -14.02 9.89
N ILE A 33 12.23 -13.03 10.32
CA ILE A 33 12.33 -12.61 11.73
C ILE A 33 11.01 -11.99 12.19
N ALA A 34 10.41 -11.12 11.38
CA ALA A 34 9.10 -10.53 11.66
C ALA A 34 8.02 -11.62 11.84
N GLY A 35 8.04 -12.66 10.99
CA GLY A 35 7.13 -13.81 11.13
C GLY A 35 7.30 -14.59 12.43
N VAL A 36 8.53 -14.78 12.90
CA VAL A 36 8.82 -15.45 14.17
C VAL A 36 8.37 -14.61 15.37
N VAL A 37 8.65 -13.30 15.37
CA VAL A 37 8.21 -12.39 16.44
C VAL A 37 6.69 -12.38 16.54
N GLN A 38 6.00 -12.33 15.41
CA GLN A 38 4.53 -12.39 15.37
C GLN A 38 3.98 -13.71 15.91
N ALA A 39 4.62 -14.84 15.59
CA ALA A 39 4.22 -16.15 16.11
C ALA A 39 4.38 -16.24 17.64
N ILE A 40 5.49 -15.70 18.19
CA ILE A 40 5.74 -15.66 19.63
C ILE A 40 4.74 -14.73 20.32
N LYS A 41 4.48 -13.54 19.74
CA LYS A 41 3.46 -12.60 20.23
C LYS A 41 2.11 -13.31 20.39
N ASN A 42 1.65 -14.00 19.36
CA ASN A 42 0.37 -14.71 19.38
C ASN A 42 0.31 -15.81 20.44
N GLN A 43 1.43 -16.50 20.70
CA GLN A 43 1.50 -17.55 21.71
C GLN A 43 1.53 -16.98 23.14
N VAL A 44 2.22 -15.85 23.34
CA VAL A 44 2.44 -15.27 24.67
C VAL A 44 1.29 -14.35 25.10
N GLN A 45 0.61 -13.68 24.16
CA GLN A 45 -0.48 -12.74 24.47
C GLN A 45 -1.66 -13.38 25.22
N GLY A 46 -1.89 -14.70 25.04
CA GLY A 46 -2.90 -15.45 25.78
C GLY A 46 -2.53 -15.78 27.23
N VAL A 47 -1.26 -15.62 27.62
CA VAL A 47 -0.75 -16.00 28.95
C VAL A 47 -0.19 -14.79 29.71
N ILE A 48 0.57 -13.93 29.03
CA ILE A 48 1.25 -12.77 29.60
C ILE A 48 1.03 -11.55 28.69
N PRO A 49 0.00 -10.72 28.97
CA PRO A 49 -0.36 -9.57 28.14
C PRO A 49 0.77 -8.55 27.98
N GLN A 50 1.56 -8.31 29.04
CA GLN A 50 2.67 -7.34 29.01
C GLN A 50 3.74 -7.73 27.99
N VAL A 51 4.11 -9.01 27.91
CA VAL A 51 5.11 -9.48 26.94
C VAL A 51 4.53 -9.47 25.52
N GLY A 52 3.24 -9.79 25.37
CA GLY A 52 2.54 -9.63 24.09
C GLY A 52 2.52 -8.18 23.59
N TYR A 53 2.42 -7.20 24.49
CA TYR A 53 2.51 -5.77 24.15
C TYR A 53 3.91 -5.40 23.64
N GLU A 54 4.97 -5.74 24.38
CA GLU A 54 6.34 -5.40 23.94
C GLU A 54 6.75 -6.12 22.65
N LEU A 55 6.33 -7.37 22.46
CA LEU A 55 6.52 -8.07 21.18
C LEU A 55 5.72 -7.44 20.03
N GLY A 56 4.60 -6.78 20.34
CA GLY A 56 3.86 -5.95 19.39
C GLY A 56 4.70 -4.78 18.91
N GLU A 57 5.31 -4.03 19.82
CA GLU A 57 6.19 -2.90 19.47
C GLU A 57 7.41 -3.36 18.65
N ILE A 58 7.97 -4.53 18.96
CA ILE A 58 9.07 -5.12 18.18
C ILE A 58 8.60 -5.51 16.77
N SER A 59 7.43 -6.15 16.64
CA SER A 59 6.83 -6.46 15.33
C SER A 59 6.64 -5.19 14.50
N ASP A 60 6.12 -4.12 15.10
CA ASP A 60 5.85 -2.85 14.40
C ASP A 60 7.16 -2.19 13.92
N ALA A 61 8.20 -2.19 14.75
CA ALA A 61 9.51 -1.69 14.37
C ALA A 61 10.12 -2.49 13.19
N LEU A 62 10.03 -3.82 13.23
CA LEU A 62 10.52 -4.69 12.15
C LEU A 62 9.75 -4.45 10.83
N ASN A 63 8.43 -4.29 10.92
CA ASN A 63 7.60 -3.98 9.76
C ASN A 63 7.92 -2.60 9.17
N GLY A 64 8.20 -1.60 10.02
CA GLY A 64 8.64 -0.28 9.59
C GLY A 64 9.94 -0.34 8.78
N VAL A 65 10.92 -1.11 9.24
CA VAL A 65 12.19 -1.31 8.51
C VAL A 65 11.94 -1.99 7.16
N VAL A 66 11.15 -3.06 7.11
CA VAL A 66 10.83 -3.74 5.84
C VAL A 66 10.12 -2.80 4.86
N MET A 67 9.23 -1.94 5.35
CA MET A 67 8.54 -0.94 4.54
C MET A 67 9.49 0.12 3.98
N GLU A 68 10.37 0.67 4.81
CA GLU A 68 11.36 1.68 4.41
C GLU A 68 12.35 1.11 3.38
N VAL A 69 12.77 -0.14 3.56
CA VAL A 69 13.60 -0.88 2.62
C VAL A 69 12.86 -1.15 1.30
N GLY A 70 11.57 -1.47 1.35
CA GLY A 70 10.72 -1.60 0.17
C GLY A 70 10.60 -0.30 -0.62
N GLU A 71 10.38 0.82 0.07
CA GLU A 71 10.30 2.15 -0.55
C GLU A 71 11.64 2.57 -1.18
N ALA A 72 12.75 2.38 -0.47
CA ALA A 72 14.09 2.70 -0.96
C ALA A 72 14.49 1.92 -2.22
N THR A 73 14.00 0.68 -2.37
CA THR A 73 14.27 -0.19 -3.51
C THR A 73 13.23 -0.09 -4.63
N GLY A 74 12.13 0.63 -4.40
CA GLY A 74 10.98 0.65 -5.32
C GLY A 74 10.26 -0.70 -5.41
N GLN A 75 10.45 -1.58 -4.43
CA GLN A 75 9.72 -2.83 -4.27
C GLN A 75 8.59 -2.59 -3.25
N SER A 76 7.37 -2.38 -3.76
CA SER A 76 6.19 -2.32 -2.90
C SER A 76 5.91 -3.72 -2.34
N TYR A 77 6.15 -3.93 -1.04
CA TYR A 77 5.64 -5.09 -0.33
C TYR A 77 4.20 -4.80 0.09
N ASP A 78 3.25 -5.60 -0.41
CA ASP A 78 1.85 -5.52 -0.01
C ASP A 78 1.72 -6.11 1.41
N PHE A 79 2.04 -5.28 2.40
CA PHE A 79 1.84 -5.62 3.79
C PHE A 79 0.41 -5.22 4.14
N GLU A 80 -0.49 -6.21 4.26
CA GLU A 80 -1.79 -5.96 4.86
C GLU A 80 -1.56 -5.27 6.21
N ALA A 81 -2.21 -4.11 6.41
CA ALA A 81 -2.02 -3.27 7.58
C ALA A 81 -2.01 -4.13 8.85
N SER A 82 -0.83 -4.29 9.46
CA SER A 82 -0.56 -5.42 10.36
C SER A 82 -0.98 -5.21 11.81
N GLY A 83 -1.99 -4.36 12.00
CA GLY A 83 -2.63 -4.16 13.29
C GLY A 83 -4.08 -3.79 13.11
N THR A 84 -4.94 -4.34 13.98
CA THR A 84 -6.37 -4.00 14.07
C THR A 84 -6.60 -2.49 14.17
N GLU A 85 -5.69 -1.77 14.85
CA GLU A 85 -5.72 -0.31 14.98
C GLU A 85 -5.40 0.41 13.66
N ALA A 86 -4.40 -0.05 12.92
CA ALA A 86 -4.08 0.48 11.59
C ALA A 86 -5.24 0.25 10.61
N GLN A 87 -5.87 -0.93 10.63
CA GLN A 87 -7.08 -1.20 9.84
C GLN A 87 -8.25 -0.28 10.23
N LYS A 88 -8.42 0.00 11.52
CA LYS A 88 -9.45 0.91 12.03
C LYS A 88 -9.20 2.35 11.55
N ILE A 89 -7.97 2.84 11.62
CA ILE A 89 -7.57 4.17 11.11
C ILE A 89 -7.81 4.27 9.61
N LEU A 90 -7.41 3.25 8.83
CA LEU A 90 -7.66 3.19 7.39
C LEU A 90 -9.15 3.19 7.05
N SER A 91 -9.96 2.44 7.81
CA SER A 91 -11.43 2.42 7.64
C SER A 91 -12.06 3.78 7.94
N GLU A 92 -11.61 4.46 8.99
CA GLU A 92 -12.08 5.81 9.34
C GLU A 92 -11.67 6.83 8.27
N ALA A 93 -10.41 6.78 7.81
CA ALA A 93 -9.91 7.62 6.74
C ALA A 93 -10.69 7.42 5.43
N ASN A 94 -10.99 6.17 5.06
CA ASN A 94 -11.82 5.85 3.90
C ASN A 94 -13.24 6.41 4.02
N THR A 95 -13.85 6.31 5.21
CA THR A 95 -15.19 6.88 5.47
C THR A 95 -15.19 8.40 5.31
N VAL A 96 -14.14 9.07 5.81
CA VAL A 96 -13.98 10.53 5.66
C VAL A 96 -13.72 10.91 4.20
N ALA A 97 -12.92 10.13 3.48
CA ALA A 97 -12.66 10.35 2.06
C ALA A 97 -13.93 10.20 1.23
N ASP A 98 -14.74 9.16 1.47
CA ASP A 98 -16.02 8.92 0.79
C ASP A 98 -17.00 10.07 1.05
N THR A 99 -17.13 10.49 2.31
CA THR A 99 -17.96 11.64 2.68
C THR A 99 -17.54 12.90 1.94
N ARG A 100 -16.24 13.22 1.91
CA ARG A 100 -15.71 14.38 1.18
C ARG A 100 -15.89 14.26 -0.32
N MET A 101 -15.77 13.06 -0.89
CA MET A 101 -16.01 12.82 -2.31
C MET A 101 -17.47 13.11 -2.67
N ARG A 102 -18.43 12.66 -1.86
CA ARG A 102 -19.86 12.91 -2.06
C ARG A 102 -20.23 14.40 -1.89
N GLU A 103 -19.55 15.11 -1.00
CA GLU A 103 -19.71 16.58 -0.85
C GLU A 103 -19.12 17.36 -2.03
N LYS A 104 -17.95 16.95 -2.52
CA LYS A 104 -17.24 17.60 -3.64
C LYS A 104 -17.83 17.25 -5.00
N PHE A 105 -18.39 16.05 -5.13
CA PHE A 105 -18.97 15.49 -6.34
C PHE A 105 -20.37 14.95 -6.00
N PRO A 106 -21.38 15.83 -5.84
CA PRO A 106 -22.75 15.39 -5.64
C PRO A 106 -23.17 14.51 -6.82
N GLU A 107 -23.82 13.37 -6.51
CA GLU A 107 -24.31 12.45 -7.52
C GLU A 107 -25.26 13.20 -8.47
N LEU A 108 -24.91 13.23 -9.76
CA LEU A 108 -25.79 13.80 -10.76
C LEU A 108 -27.08 12.97 -10.79
N PRO A 109 -28.27 13.59 -10.78
CA PRO A 109 -29.51 12.84 -10.86
C PRO A 109 -29.47 11.94 -12.09
N SER A 110 -29.62 10.64 -11.87
CA SER A 110 -29.66 9.64 -12.92
C SER A 110 -30.67 10.07 -13.99
N PRO A 111 -30.29 10.16 -15.27
CA PRO A 111 -31.21 10.46 -16.36
C PRO A 111 -32.08 9.22 -16.65
N ALA A 112 -32.81 8.74 -15.65
CA ALA A 112 -33.75 7.62 -15.79
C ALA A 112 -35.15 8.07 -16.23
N LEU A 113 -35.38 9.35 -16.54
CA LEU A 113 -36.72 9.85 -16.95
C LEU A 113 -36.74 10.70 -18.23
N ALA A 114 -35.64 10.81 -18.98
CA ALA A 114 -35.61 11.63 -20.21
C ALA A 114 -35.64 10.82 -21.52
N TYR A 115 -36.11 9.57 -21.49
CA TYR A 115 -36.46 8.84 -22.72
C TYR A 115 -37.98 8.58 -22.77
N GLU A 116 -38.75 9.65 -22.81
CA GLU A 116 -39.98 9.62 -23.61
C GLU A 116 -39.55 9.56 -25.08
N ARG A 117 -39.39 8.34 -25.59
CA ARG A 117 -39.25 8.09 -27.03
C ARG A 117 -40.54 8.61 -27.70
N PRO A 118 -40.49 9.62 -28.58
CA PRO A 118 -41.64 9.89 -29.43
C PRO A 118 -41.83 8.66 -30.32
N ALA A 119 -43.01 8.04 -30.19
CA ALA A 119 -43.43 6.97 -31.06
C ALA A 119 -43.38 7.46 -32.52
N GLU A 120 -42.60 6.73 -33.32
CA GLU A 120 -42.50 6.86 -34.75
C GLU A 120 -43.80 6.43 -35.44
N SER A 121 -44.08 7.09 -36.57
CA SER A 121 -44.95 6.66 -37.68
C SER A 121 -46.46 6.70 -37.50
N THR A 122 -47.09 7.70 -38.13
CA THR A 122 -48.12 7.43 -39.15
C THR A 122 -48.19 8.60 -40.13
N VAL A 123 -47.58 8.41 -41.31
CA VAL A 123 -47.99 9.12 -42.53
C VAL A 123 -49.23 8.37 -43.06
N PRO A 124 -50.33 9.07 -43.36
CA PRO A 124 -51.04 8.70 -44.57
C PRO A 124 -51.55 9.89 -45.38
N ARG A 125 -51.08 9.88 -46.63
CA ARG A 125 -51.70 10.28 -47.91
C ARG A 125 -52.01 11.75 -48.20
#